data_AF-A0AAW5JUR7-F1
#
_entry.id   AF-A0AAW5JUR7-F1
#
_cell.length_a   1.000
_cell.length_b   1.000
_cell.length_c   1.000
_cell.angle_alpha   90.00
_cell.angle_beta   90.00
_cell.angle_gamma   90.00
#
_symmetry.space_group_name_H-M   'P 1'
#
loop_
_entity.id
_entity.type
_entity.pdbx_description
1 polymer ?
#
loop_
_entity_poly.entity_id
_entity_poly.type
_entity_poly.pdbx_seq_one_letter_code
_entity_poly.pdbx_strand_id
1 'polypeptide(L)'
;MNTETDITDSQTQERSRPRKDLDTVGGFLDSCKDETPILLYFNTNDGIQRIPHILGDPPTVGQLRLNKYLRPLKIQRRVRYQIAGTSDTGWVIRVDERFKKKKYVKASKA
;
A
#
# COMPACT_ATOMS: atom_id res chain seq x y z
N MET A 1 14.86 -56.63 23.16
CA MET A 1 13.48 -56.25 23.47
C MET A 1 13.33 -54.79 23.14
N ASN A 2 12.48 -54.49 22.17
CA ASN A 2 12.28 -53.16 21.61
C ASN A 2 11.29 -52.41 22.50
N THR A 3 11.55 -51.13 22.75
CA THR A 3 10.46 -50.18 22.98
C THR A 3 10.91 -48.84 22.43
N GLU A 4 10.40 -48.53 21.24
CA GLU A 4 10.34 -47.20 20.66
C GLU A 4 9.66 -46.25 21.64
N THR A 5 10.15 -45.02 21.73
CA THR A 5 9.29 -43.90 22.08
C THR A 5 9.60 -42.80 21.09
N ASP A 6 8.82 -42.85 20.02
CA ASP A 6 8.58 -41.79 19.07
C ASP A 6 8.04 -40.58 19.83
N ILE A 7 8.78 -39.46 19.79
CA ILE A 7 8.19 -38.15 20.01
C ILE A 7 8.72 -37.26 18.90
N THR A 8 8.07 -37.40 17.76
CA THR A 8 8.07 -36.43 16.67
C THR A 8 7.55 -35.09 17.18
N ASP A 9 8.41 -34.22 17.69
CA ASP A 9 8.04 -32.84 17.97
C ASP A 9 8.09 -32.06 16.66
N SER A 10 6.99 -32.19 15.91
CA SER A 10 6.68 -31.39 14.75
C SER A 10 6.51 -29.94 15.19
N GLN A 11 7.62 -29.21 15.34
CA GLN A 11 7.60 -27.76 15.30
C GLN A 11 7.19 -27.37 13.88
N THR A 12 5.87 -27.31 13.70
CA THR A 12 5.22 -26.61 12.60
C THR A 12 5.75 -25.20 12.67
N GLN A 13 6.75 -24.89 11.83
CA GLN A 13 7.18 -23.52 11.57
C GLN A 13 5.91 -22.72 11.37
N GLU A 14 5.66 -21.78 12.28
CA GLU A 14 4.65 -20.74 12.10
C GLU A 14 4.84 -20.24 10.67
N ARG A 15 3.88 -20.56 9.80
CA ARG A 15 3.84 -20.05 8.43
C ARG A 15 4.03 -18.55 8.56
N SER A 16 5.23 -18.10 8.22
CA SER A 16 5.57 -16.69 8.21
C SER A 16 4.48 -16.07 7.34
N ARG A 17 3.58 -15.29 7.93
CA ARG A 17 2.58 -14.54 7.15
C ARG A 17 3.36 -13.94 5.99
N PRO A 18 2.94 -14.11 4.72
CA PRO A 18 3.69 -13.58 3.60
C PRO A 18 4.01 -12.14 3.94
N ARG A 19 5.30 -11.80 4.03
CA ARG A 19 5.72 -10.43 4.38
C ARG A 19 4.92 -9.55 3.43
N LYS A 20 4.01 -8.73 3.97
CA LYS A 20 3.27 -7.76 3.15
C LYS A 20 4.35 -7.04 2.36
N ASP A 21 4.26 -7.03 1.03
CA ASP A 21 5.22 -6.32 0.19
C ASP A 21 4.98 -4.82 0.40
N LEU A 22 5.46 -4.31 1.55
CA LEU A 22 5.33 -2.94 2.00
C LEU A 22 6.15 -1.98 1.12
N ASP A 23 6.92 -2.52 0.17
CA ASP A 23 7.65 -1.77 -0.85
C ASP A 23 6.74 -1.48 -2.05
N THR A 24 5.57 -2.10 -2.13
CA THR A 24 4.53 -1.76 -3.10
C THR A 24 3.43 -0.91 -2.49
N VAL A 25 2.79 -0.09 -3.31
CA VAL A 25 1.61 0.68 -2.92
C VAL A 25 0.51 -0.27 -2.44
N GLY A 26 0.29 -1.41 -3.12
CA GLY A 26 -0.73 -2.37 -2.72
C GLY A 26 -0.49 -2.97 -1.34
N GLY A 27 0.72 -3.49 -1.09
CA GLY A 27 1.05 -4.08 0.21
C GLY A 27 1.04 -3.04 1.34
N PHE A 28 1.43 -1.79 1.05
CA PHE A 28 1.29 -0.70 2.01
C PHE A 28 -0.17 -0.35 2.31
N LEU A 29 -1.02 -0.21 1.30
CA LEU A 29 -2.46 0.05 1.48
C LEU A 29 -3.14 -1.08 2.29
N ASP A 30 -2.74 -2.33 2.09
CA ASP A 30 -3.26 -3.47 2.86
C ASP A 30 -2.79 -3.47 4.34
N SER A 31 -1.79 -2.65 4.69
CA SER A 31 -1.31 -2.48 6.07
C SER A 31 -1.99 -1.33 6.82
N CYS A 32 -2.68 -0.44 6.10
CA CYS A 32 -3.35 0.72 6.67
C CYS A 32 -4.85 0.45 6.87
N LYS A 33 -5.48 1.22 7.79
CA LYS A 33 -6.93 1.24 7.95
C LYS A 33 -7.58 1.97 6.78
N ASP A 34 -8.80 1.59 6.42
CA ASP A 34 -9.47 2.07 5.21
C ASP A 34 -9.74 3.58 5.23
N GLU A 35 -9.97 4.17 6.41
CA GLU A 35 -10.18 5.59 6.64
C GLU A 35 -8.89 6.43 6.54
N THR A 36 -7.72 5.79 6.53
CA THR A 36 -6.42 6.50 6.55
C THR A 36 -6.26 7.36 5.28
N PRO A 37 -6.01 8.67 5.39
CA PRO A 37 -5.79 9.52 4.22
C PRO A 37 -4.42 9.28 3.58
N ILE A 38 -4.37 9.16 2.26
CA ILE A 38 -3.17 8.88 1.47
C ILE A 38 -3.00 9.92 0.37
N LEU A 39 -1.84 10.57 0.33
CA LEU A 39 -1.42 11.44 -0.76
C LEU A 39 -0.40 10.69 -1.61
N LEU A 40 -0.80 10.29 -2.83
CA LEU A 40 0.11 9.68 -3.80
C LEU A 40 0.74 10.75 -4.68
N TYR A 41 2.07 10.73 -4.78
CA TYR A 41 2.86 11.59 -5.64
C TYR A 41 3.62 10.76 -6.66
N PHE A 42 3.57 11.20 -7.91
CA PHE A 42 4.22 10.55 -9.05
C PHE A 42 5.17 11.53 -9.72
N ASN A 43 6.18 10.98 -10.39
CA ASN A 43 7.00 11.74 -11.31
C ASN A 43 6.22 11.99 -12.61
N THR A 44 6.15 13.24 -13.04
CA THR A 44 5.61 13.69 -14.32
C THR A 44 6.68 14.45 -15.10
N ASN A 45 6.39 14.86 -16.33
CA ASN A 45 7.32 15.65 -17.13
C ASN A 45 7.58 17.04 -16.51
N ASP A 46 6.63 17.55 -15.71
CA ASP A 46 6.70 18.87 -15.07
C ASP A 46 7.15 18.78 -13.59
N GLY A 47 7.71 17.63 -13.18
CA GLY A 47 8.17 17.39 -11.82
C GLY A 47 7.28 16.43 -11.03
N ILE A 48 7.23 16.58 -9.71
CA ILE A 48 6.48 15.68 -8.84
C ILE A 48 5.06 16.23 -8.64
N GLN A 49 4.05 15.46 -9.05
CA GLN A 49 2.65 15.85 -8.94
C GLN A 49 1.85 14.88 -8.08
N ARG A 50 0.88 15.43 -7.33
CA ARG A 50 -0.10 14.63 -6.57
C ARG A 50 -1.12 14.05 -7.53
N ILE A 51 -1.34 12.74 -7.47
CA ILE A 51 -2.21 12.06 -8.42
C ILE A 51 -3.13 11.05 -7.71
N PRO A 52 -4.41 10.98 -8.09
CA PRO A 52 -5.08 11.80 -9.10
C PRO A 52 -5.48 13.17 -8.56
N HIS A 53 -5.24 14.24 -9.35
CA HIS A 53 -5.81 15.57 -9.09
C HIS A 53 -7.36 15.58 -9.05
N ILE A 54 -8.00 14.57 -9.64
CA ILE A 54 -9.47 14.40 -9.68
C ILE A 54 -10.05 14.16 -8.27
N LEU A 55 -9.25 13.69 -7.31
CA LEU A 55 -9.78 13.32 -6.01
C LEU A 55 -10.02 14.49 -5.06
N GLY A 56 -9.64 15.72 -5.42
CA GLY A 56 -9.90 16.92 -4.62
C GLY A 56 -9.25 16.80 -3.23
N ASP A 57 -10.00 16.23 -2.30
CA ASP A 57 -9.57 15.81 -0.98
C ASP A 57 -8.58 14.63 -1.01
N PRO A 58 -7.72 14.49 0.03
CA PRO A 58 -6.85 13.33 0.15
C PRO A 58 -7.68 12.03 0.12
N PRO A 59 -7.47 11.14 -0.86
CA PRO A 59 -8.23 9.91 -0.90
C PRO A 59 -7.88 9.02 0.28
N THR A 60 -8.84 8.20 0.70
CA THR A 60 -8.63 7.22 1.76
C THR A 60 -8.06 5.91 1.20
N VAL A 61 -7.47 5.09 2.05
CA VAL A 61 -7.00 3.74 1.69
C VAL A 61 -8.11 2.92 1.05
N GLY A 62 -9.33 2.96 1.60
CA GLY A 62 -10.48 2.23 1.09
C GLY A 62 -10.80 2.58 -0.37
N GLN A 63 -10.67 3.86 -0.74
CA GLN A 63 -10.88 4.33 -2.11
C GLN A 63 -9.78 3.86 -3.07
N LEU A 64 -8.56 3.63 -2.59
CA LEU A 64 -7.40 3.31 -3.41
C LEU A 64 -7.10 1.79 -3.49
N ARG A 65 -7.41 1.02 -2.45
CA ARG A 65 -6.99 -0.37 -2.27
C ARG A 65 -7.36 -1.28 -3.44
N LEU A 66 -8.52 -1.04 -4.05
CA LEU A 66 -9.06 -1.85 -5.13
C LEU A 66 -8.49 -1.47 -6.52
N ASN A 67 -7.80 -0.34 -6.65
CA ASN A 67 -7.24 0.08 -7.93
C ASN A 67 -6.06 -0.81 -8.33
N LYS A 68 -6.31 -1.77 -9.23
CA LYS A 68 -5.31 -2.75 -9.69
C LYS A 68 -4.08 -2.13 -10.35
N TYR A 69 -4.18 -0.92 -10.89
CA TYR A 69 -3.03 -0.20 -11.46
C TYR A 69 -2.07 0.29 -10.37
N LEU A 70 -2.59 0.71 -9.22
CA LEU A 70 -1.77 1.19 -8.12
C LEU A 70 -1.02 0.07 -7.42
N ARG A 71 -1.66 -1.10 -7.24
CA ARG A 71 -1.16 -2.17 -6.38
C ARG A 71 0.29 -2.60 -6.63
N PRO A 72 0.76 -2.84 -7.87
CA PRO A 72 2.13 -3.31 -8.10
C PRO A 72 3.20 -2.22 -8.07
N LEU A 73 2.81 -0.93 -7.98
CA LEU A 73 3.74 0.18 -8.10
C LEU A 73 4.69 0.23 -6.91
N LYS A 74 5.98 0.45 -7.17
CA LYS A 74 7.00 0.54 -6.12
C LYS A 74 7.00 1.91 -5.43
N ILE A 75 7.13 1.87 -4.10
CA ILE A 75 7.22 3.05 -3.25
C ILE A 75 8.67 3.50 -3.20
N GLN A 76 8.92 4.73 -3.65
CA GLN A 76 10.21 5.39 -3.51
C GLN A 76 10.41 5.92 -2.08
N ARG A 77 9.36 6.52 -1.51
CA ARG A 77 9.40 7.13 -0.17
C ARG A 77 8.01 7.17 0.44
N ARG A 78 7.92 7.01 1.77
CA ARG A 78 6.71 7.26 2.56
C ARG A 78 7.01 8.19 3.73
N VAL A 79 6.10 9.10 4.02
CA VAL A 79 6.20 10.05 5.14
C VAL A 79 4.85 10.15 5.82
N ARG A 80 4.81 10.01 7.15
CA ARG A 80 3.59 10.22 7.92
C ARG A 80 3.41 11.72 8.17
N TYR A 81 2.18 12.22 8.08
CA TYR A 81 1.86 13.61 8.43
C TYR A 81 0.65 13.64 9.36
N GLN A 82 0.57 14.70 10.17
CA GLN A 82 -0.60 15.00 10.98
C GLN A 82 -1.53 15.94 10.21
N ILE A 83 -2.83 15.69 10.29
CA ILE A 83 -3.84 16.54 9.66
C ILE A 83 -4.05 17.75 10.57
N ALA A 84 -3.90 18.94 10.01
CA ALA A 84 -3.98 20.18 10.77
C ALA A 84 -5.36 20.29 11.45
N GLY A 85 -5.36 20.59 12.74
CA GLY A 85 -6.59 20.71 13.54
C GLY A 85 -7.21 19.39 13.99
N THR A 86 -6.57 18.24 13.76
CA THR A 86 -7.05 16.93 14.26
C THR A 86 -5.92 16.10 14.88
N SER A 87 -6.29 15.02 15.60
CA SER A 87 -5.35 13.98 16.05
C SER A 87 -5.05 12.94 14.96
N ASP A 88 -5.68 13.06 13.80
CA ASP A 88 -5.57 12.08 12.74
C ASP A 88 -4.27 12.25 11.95
N THR A 89 -3.81 11.13 11.41
CA THR A 89 -2.59 11.11 10.61
C THR A 89 -2.83 10.45 9.26
N GLY A 90 -2.19 10.97 8.23
CA GLY A 90 -2.17 10.38 6.91
C GLY A 90 -0.75 10.02 6.46
N TRP A 91 -0.63 9.56 5.23
CA TRP A 91 0.65 9.27 4.59
C TRP A 91 0.81 9.99 3.26
N VAL A 92 2.01 10.51 3.04
CA VAL A 92 2.50 10.91 1.72
C VAL A 92 3.33 9.77 1.17
N ILE A 93 2.98 9.28 -0.01
CA ILE A 93 3.70 8.20 -0.71
C ILE A 93 4.23 8.76 -2.03
N ARG A 94 5.54 8.64 -2.26
CA ARG A 94 6.15 8.86 -3.56
C ARG A 94 6.32 7.54 -4.28
N VAL A 95 5.87 7.50 -5.52
CA VAL A 95 5.94 6.33 -6.38
C VAL A 95 7.12 6.48 -7.34
N ASP A 96 7.89 5.42 -7.51
CA ASP A 96 9.08 5.39 -8.38
C ASP A 96 8.73 5.16 -9.87
N GLU A 97 7.55 5.60 -10.29
CA GLU A 97 7.07 5.39 -11.65
C GLU A 97 6.35 6.63 -12.18
N ARG A 98 6.37 6.80 -13.50
CA ARG A 98 5.58 7.84 -14.18
C ARG A 98 4.10 7.49 -14.16
N PHE A 99 3.26 8.48 -13.87
CA PHE A 99 1.82 8.25 -13.82
C PHE A 99 1.21 7.98 -15.21
N LYS A 100 0.41 6.92 -15.32
CA LYS A 100 -0.32 6.54 -16.53
C LYS A 100 -1.82 6.73 -16.33
N LYS A 101 -2.32 7.95 -16.56
CA LYS A 101 -3.74 8.35 -16.37
C LYS A 101 -4.75 7.37 -16.98
N LYS A 102 -4.54 6.95 -18.24
CA LYS A 102 -5.44 6.00 -18.93
C LYS A 102 -5.54 4.65 -18.20
N LYS A 103 -4.42 4.14 -17.67
CA LYS A 103 -4.38 2.87 -16.92
C LYS A 103 -5.07 3.01 -15.57
N TYR A 104 -4.81 4.11 -14.87
CA TYR A 104 -5.46 4.42 -13.60
C TYR A 104 -6.98 4.46 -13.74
N VAL A 105 -7.51 5.24 -14.69
CA VAL A 105 -8.96 5.40 -14.90
C VAL A 105 -9.61 4.06 -15.28
N LYS A 106 -8.96 3.26 -16.13
CA LYS A 106 -9.47 1.92 -16.50
C LYS A 106 -9.54 1.00 -15.27
N ALA A 107 -8.56 1.07 -14.38
CA ALA A 107 -8.50 0.26 -13.16
C ALA A 107 -9.42 0.75 -12.02
N SER A 108 -9.96 1.97 -12.11
CA SER A 108 -10.92 2.53 -11.15
C SER A 108 -12.39 2.25 -11.49
N LYS A 109 -12.69 1.76 -12.70
CA LYS A 109 -14.06 1.48 -13.18
C LYS A 109 -14.44 -0.01 -13.10
N ALA A 110 -13.53 -0.84 -12.63
CA ALA A 110 -13.65 -2.30 -12.54
C ALA A 110 -13.73 -2.71 -11.08
#